data_AF-A0A1Q4UPB3-F1
#
_entry.id   AF-A0A1Q4UPB3-F1
#
_cell.length_a   1.000
_cell.length_b   1.000
_cell.length_c   1.000
_cell.angle_alpha   90.00
_cell.angle_beta   90.00
_cell.angle_gamma   90.00
#
_symmetry.space_group_name_H-M   'P 1'
#
loop_
_entity.id
_entity.type
_entity.pdbx_description
1 polymer ?
#
loop_
_entity_poly.entity_id
_entity_poly.type
_entity_poly.pdbx_seq_one_letter_code
_entity_poly.pdbx_strand_id
1 'polypeptide(L)'
;MPVKISDAKAGDLDPAPAAPETAPILLPDEISGLDDLAKEVGLDVLALAVLADVPVYRPRHLELEDLVAQWRWLRLVWSHFCQPEKTEKANNAKDDIFDVASAVRSNRVLAVTRQIDQYRFNIALAELRKMFQYLRKSPANRQNPLQLCFIELLRLFCPYIGHELLYRYGAIKSPDQTES
;
A
#
# COMPACT_ATOMS: atom_id res chain seq x y z
N MET A 1 28.59 -27.61 30.22
CA MET A 1 27.20 -28.11 30.30
C MET A 1 26.47 -27.63 29.05
N PRO A 2 25.96 -28.53 28.18
CA PRO A 2 25.25 -28.12 26.98
C PRO A 2 23.79 -27.77 27.31
N VAL A 3 23.36 -26.58 26.89
CA VAL A 3 21.98 -26.11 26.97
C VAL A 3 21.16 -26.90 25.94
N LYS A 4 20.20 -27.70 26.42
CA LYS A 4 19.19 -28.33 25.55
C LYS A 4 18.28 -27.22 25.01
N ILE A 5 18.36 -26.96 23.71
CA ILE A 5 17.32 -26.21 23.00
C ILE A 5 16.12 -27.13 22.96
N SER A 6 15.13 -26.86 23.82
CA SER A 6 13.82 -27.48 23.72
C SER A 6 13.18 -27.05 22.41
N ASP A 7 12.84 -28.02 21.57
CA ASP A 7 12.02 -27.84 20.38
C ASP A 7 10.77 -27.04 20.77
N ALA A 8 10.72 -25.79 20.31
CA ALA A 8 9.49 -25.03 20.34
C ALA A 8 8.50 -25.81 19.45
N LYS A 9 7.51 -26.42 20.10
CA LYS A 9 6.31 -26.97 19.44
C LYS A 9 5.87 -25.94 18.41
N ALA A 10 5.90 -26.30 17.14
CA ALA A 10 5.22 -25.55 16.08
C ALA A 10 3.75 -25.47 16.51
N GLY A 11 3.39 -24.35 17.16
CA GLY A 11 2.00 -24.04 17.46
C GLY A 11 1.27 -23.96 16.13
N ASP A 12 0.07 -24.56 16.10
CA ASP A 12 -0.89 -24.48 15.01
C ASP A 12 -0.88 -23.08 14.39
N LEU A 13 -0.16 -22.95 13.28
CA LEU A 13 -0.46 -21.90 12.32
C LEU A 13 -1.69 -22.43 11.60
N ASP A 14 -2.86 -21.86 11.92
CA ASP A 14 -4.07 -22.10 11.16
C ASP A 14 -3.74 -22.03 9.67
N PRO A 15 -4.20 -22.99 8.85
CA PRO A 15 -3.91 -22.97 7.43
C PRO A 15 -4.37 -21.64 6.85
N ALA A 16 -3.51 -21.04 6.02
CA ALA A 16 -3.84 -19.78 5.34
C ALA A 16 -5.22 -19.93 4.66
N PRO A 17 -6.11 -18.93 4.77
CA PRO A 17 -7.42 -19.01 4.18
C PRO A 17 -7.30 -19.27 2.68
N ALA A 18 -8.12 -20.18 2.15
CA ALA A 18 -8.15 -20.42 0.71
C ALA A 18 -8.57 -19.14 -0.03
N ALA A 19 -7.94 -18.88 -1.18
CA ALA A 19 -8.30 -17.74 -2.02
C ALA A 19 -9.78 -17.83 -2.42
N PRO A 20 -10.59 -16.78 -2.17
CA PRO A 20 -11.99 -16.78 -2.56
C PRO A 20 -12.11 -16.72 -4.09
N GLU A 21 -13.19 -17.29 -4.61
CA GLU A 21 -13.58 -17.08 -6.00
C GLU A 21 -13.91 -15.59 -6.23
N THR A 22 -13.30 -15.00 -7.26
CA THR A 22 -13.48 -13.59 -7.59
C THR A 22 -14.76 -13.38 -8.38
N ALA A 23 -15.58 -12.42 -7.96
CA ALA A 23 -16.78 -12.03 -8.65
C ALA A 23 -16.50 -11.09 -9.84
N PRO A 24 -17.42 -11.00 -10.82
CA PRO A 24 -17.22 -10.16 -12.00
C PRO A 24 -17.25 -8.66 -11.67
N ILE A 25 -16.50 -7.90 -12.47
CA ILE A 25 -16.59 -6.44 -12.54
C ILE A 25 -17.56 -6.08 -13.65
N LEU A 26 -18.58 -5.32 -13.30
CA LEU A 26 -19.64 -4.85 -14.18
C LEU A 26 -19.32 -3.41 -14.57
N LEU A 27 -19.28 -3.16 -15.86
CA LEU A 27 -18.99 -1.84 -16.43
C LEU A 27 -20.30 -1.23 -16.97
N PRO A 28 -20.44 0.10 -16.96
CA PRO A 28 -21.49 0.79 -17.69
C PRO A 28 -21.43 0.43 -19.19
N ASP A 29 -22.59 0.41 -19.85
CA ASP A 29 -22.74 -0.03 -21.24
C ASP A 29 -21.86 0.75 -22.24
N GLU A 30 -21.41 1.95 -21.87
CA GLU A 30 -20.58 2.84 -22.68
C GLU A 30 -19.08 2.49 -22.62
N ILE A 31 -18.64 1.65 -21.66
CA ILE A 31 -17.24 1.27 -21.50
C ILE A 31 -16.96 -0.05 -22.22
N SER A 32 -16.09 0.00 -23.23
CA SER A 32 -15.78 -1.13 -24.13
C SER A 32 -15.12 -2.32 -23.42
N GLY A 33 -14.43 -2.08 -22.30
CA GLY A 33 -13.80 -3.11 -21.48
C GLY A 33 -12.80 -2.56 -20.47
N LEU A 34 -12.29 -3.44 -19.59
CA LEU A 34 -11.29 -3.06 -18.59
C LEU A 34 -9.96 -2.63 -19.20
N ASP A 35 -9.57 -3.20 -20.35
CA ASP A 35 -8.31 -2.85 -21.02
C ASP A 35 -8.32 -1.42 -21.56
N ASP A 36 -9.43 -1.00 -22.17
CA ASP A 36 -9.57 0.37 -22.67
C ASP A 36 -9.66 1.36 -21.51
N LEU A 37 -10.38 0.99 -20.45
CA LEU A 37 -10.43 1.79 -19.22
C LEU A 37 -9.03 1.92 -18.58
N ALA A 38 -8.24 0.85 -18.55
CA ALA A 38 -6.87 0.87 -18.03
C ALA A 38 -5.96 1.79 -18.84
N LYS A 39 -6.12 1.87 -20.16
CA LYS A 39 -5.37 2.80 -21.01
C LYS A 39 -5.73 4.26 -20.72
N GLU A 40 -7.00 4.54 -20.41
CA GLU A 40 -7.49 5.89 -20.14
C GLU A 40 -7.13 6.40 -18.74
N VAL A 41 -7.36 5.59 -17.70
CA VAL A 41 -7.18 6.02 -16.30
C VAL A 41 -5.85 5.60 -15.68
N GLY A 42 -5.17 4.62 -16.28
CA GLY A 42 -4.00 3.96 -15.72
C GLY A 42 -4.34 2.81 -14.77
N LEU A 43 -3.46 1.80 -14.75
CA LEU A 43 -3.64 0.58 -13.97
C LEU A 43 -3.76 0.79 -12.46
N ASP A 44 -3.01 1.73 -11.88
CA ASP A 44 -3.06 1.97 -10.43
C ASP A 44 -4.43 2.53 -9.99
N VAL A 45 -5.00 3.45 -10.79
CA VAL A 45 -6.33 4.00 -10.52
C VAL A 45 -7.38 2.91 -10.65
N LEU A 46 -7.31 2.11 -11.72
CA LEU A 46 -8.25 1.02 -11.95
C LEU A 46 -8.16 -0.06 -10.87
N ALA A 47 -6.96 -0.45 -10.45
CA ALA A 47 -6.75 -1.44 -9.40
C ALA A 47 -7.34 -0.98 -8.06
N LEU A 48 -7.05 0.26 -7.66
CA LEU A 48 -7.69 0.84 -6.48
C LEU A 48 -9.20 0.89 -6.64
N ALA A 49 -9.69 1.26 -7.82
CA ALA A 49 -11.10 1.40 -8.06
C ALA A 49 -11.72 0.04 -7.84
N VAL A 50 -11.34 -1.00 -8.59
CA VAL A 50 -11.80 -2.40 -8.43
C VAL A 50 -11.76 -2.91 -6.98
N LEU A 51 -10.71 -2.61 -6.22
CA LEU A 51 -10.50 -3.22 -4.90
C LEU A 51 -11.10 -2.43 -3.72
N ALA A 52 -11.50 -1.17 -3.88
CA ALA A 52 -11.78 -0.29 -2.74
C ALA A 52 -13.15 -0.43 -2.05
N ASP A 53 -14.17 -0.94 -2.73
CA ASP A 53 -15.56 -0.83 -2.28
C ASP A 53 -16.06 -2.14 -1.66
N VAL A 54 -16.30 -3.15 -2.50
CA VAL A 54 -16.83 -4.44 -2.08
C VAL A 54 -15.72 -5.51 -1.91
N PRO A 55 -15.95 -6.54 -1.08
CA PRO A 55 -15.08 -7.71 -1.05
C PRO A 55 -14.96 -8.38 -2.43
N VAL A 56 -13.83 -9.03 -2.70
CA VAL A 56 -13.52 -9.61 -4.03
C VAL A 56 -14.49 -10.69 -4.52
N TYR A 57 -15.22 -11.33 -3.62
CA TYR A 57 -16.22 -12.34 -3.94
C TYR A 57 -17.62 -11.75 -4.22
N ARG A 58 -17.76 -10.42 -4.22
CA ARG A 58 -19.03 -9.73 -4.50
C ARG A 58 -18.94 -8.99 -5.83
N PRO A 59 -19.95 -9.10 -6.71
CA PRO A 59 -19.99 -8.34 -7.96
C PRO A 59 -19.87 -6.84 -7.70
N ARG A 60 -19.13 -6.16 -8.55
CA ARG A 60 -18.87 -4.72 -8.42
C ARG A 60 -19.32 -3.99 -9.68
N HIS A 61 -20.12 -2.94 -9.51
CA HIS A 61 -20.40 -1.99 -10.58
C HIS A 61 -19.37 -0.87 -10.50
N LEU A 62 -18.58 -0.67 -11.55
CA LEU A 62 -17.54 0.34 -11.56
C LEU A 62 -18.07 1.61 -12.22
N GLU A 63 -18.24 2.67 -11.43
CA GLU A 63 -18.73 3.95 -11.93
C GLU A 63 -17.60 4.94 -12.19
N LEU A 64 -17.84 5.97 -13.00
CA LEU A 64 -16.87 7.04 -13.24
C LEU A 64 -16.45 7.74 -11.94
N GLU A 65 -17.39 7.90 -11.00
CA GLU A 65 -17.13 8.54 -9.71
C GLU A 65 -16.12 7.77 -8.87
N ASP A 66 -16.12 6.43 -8.93
CA ASP A 66 -15.13 5.58 -8.26
C ASP A 66 -13.73 5.88 -8.76
N LEU A 67 -13.55 5.92 -10.09
CA LEU A 67 -12.27 6.18 -10.75
C LEU A 67 -11.76 7.58 -10.39
N VAL A 68 -12.63 8.58 -10.45
CA VAL A 68 -12.31 9.97 -10.09
C VAL A 68 -11.90 10.07 -8.61
N ALA A 69 -12.60 9.37 -7.71
CA ALA A 69 -12.26 9.34 -6.30
C ALA A 69 -10.88 8.72 -6.06
N GLN A 70 -10.55 7.61 -6.72
CA GLN A 70 -9.23 6.98 -6.61
C GLN A 70 -8.12 7.87 -7.16
N TRP A 71 -8.33 8.46 -8.33
CA TRP A 71 -7.36 9.38 -8.93
C TRP A 71 -7.10 10.60 -8.05
N ARG A 72 -8.15 11.21 -7.48
CA ARG A 72 -8.01 12.34 -6.54
C ARG A 72 -7.18 11.94 -5.31
N TRP A 73 -7.45 10.76 -4.75
CA TRP A 73 -6.69 10.27 -3.60
C TRP A 73 -5.23 10.02 -3.96
N LEU A 74 -4.94 9.35 -5.08
CA LEU A 74 -3.57 9.12 -5.54
C LEU A 74 -2.83 10.43 -5.83
N ARG A 75 -3.50 11.46 -6.33
CA ARG A 75 -2.90 12.80 -6.48
C ARG A 75 -2.49 13.42 -5.15
N LEU A 76 -3.26 13.21 -4.08
CA LEU A 76 -2.87 13.67 -2.73
C LEU A 76 -1.63 12.92 -2.24
N VAL A 77 -1.60 11.60 -2.43
CA VAL A 77 -0.45 10.75 -2.07
C VAL A 77 0.79 11.20 -2.84
N TRP A 78 0.68 11.33 -4.17
CA TRP A 78 1.75 11.80 -5.03
C TRP A 78 2.26 13.18 -4.63
N SER A 79 1.35 14.15 -4.46
CA SER A 79 1.71 15.52 -4.07
C SER A 79 2.49 15.55 -2.76
N HIS A 80 2.12 14.69 -1.81
CA HIS A 80 2.83 14.60 -0.54
C HIS A 80 4.21 13.97 -0.69
N PHE A 81 4.33 12.87 -1.44
CA PHE A 81 5.54 12.04 -1.46
C PHE A 81 6.51 12.30 -2.63
N CYS A 82 6.13 13.05 -3.67
CA CYS A 82 6.96 13.18 -4.88
C CYS A 82 8.24 14.03 -4.68
N GLN A 83 8.29 14.83 -3.62
CA GLN A 83 9.42 15.70 -3.29
C GLN A 83 9.70 15.66 -1.78
N PRO A 84 10.25 14.56 -1.25
CA PRO A 84 10.56 14.48 0.17
C PRO A 84 11.73 15.42 0.50
N GLU A 85 11.67 16.03 1.68
CA GLU A 85 12.67 16.98 2.16
C GLU A 85 14.07 16.36 2.10
N LYS A 86 15.05 17.18 1.72
CA LYS A 86 16.47 16.82 1.84
C LYS A 86 16.87 17.08 3.27
N THR A 87 16.83 16.06 4.13
CA THR A 87 17.29 16.24 5.50
C THR A 87 18.81 16.39 5.50
N GLU A 88 19.30 17.61 5.68
CA GLU A 88 20.69 17.86 6.02
C GLU A 88 20.94 17.31 7.43
N LYS A 89 21.75 16.25 7.52
CA LYS A 89 22.30 15.61 8.73
C LYS A 89 21.56 15.94 10.05
N ALA A 90 20.57 15.12 10.40
CA ALA A 90 20.02 15.13 11.76
C ALA A 90 21.03 14.49 12.74
N ASN A 91 21.75 15.34 13.47
CA ASN A 91 22.55 14.95 14.63
C ASN A 91 21.63 14.44 15.77
N ASN A 92 21.98 13.28 16.32
CA ASN A 92 21.76 12.84 17.71
C ASN A 92 20.44 13.21 18.41
N ALA A 93 19.39 12.42 18.17
CA ALA A 93 18.27 12.24 19.13
C ALA A 93 17.77 10.79 19.05
N LYS A 94 18.56 9.85 19.57
CA LYS A 94 18.20 8.46 19.88
C LYS A 94 18.16 8.43 21.42
N ASP A 95 17.07 8.10 22.12
CA ASP A 95 16.51 6.75 22.17
C ASP A 95 15.01 6.65 22.58
N ASP A 96 14.33 7.70 23.04
CA ASP A 96 12.96 7.54 23.62
C ASP A 96 11.79 7.62 22.62
N ILE A 97 11.97 8.27 21.46
CA ILE A 97 10.92 8.40 20.42
C ILE A 97 10.77 7.11 19.60
N PHE A 98 11.80 6.25 19.61
CA PHE A 98 11.87 5.06 18.77
C PHE A 98 10.83 4.00 19.18
N ASP A 99 10.49 3.90 20.47
CA ASP A 99 9.68 2.80 20.99
C ASP A 99 8.17 2.98 20.68
N VAL A 100 7.62 4.18 20.92
CA VAL A 100 6.21 4.50 20.57
C VAL A 100 6.02 4.55 19.06
N ALA A 101 6.96 5.14 18.32
CA ALA A 101 6.90 5.19 16.86
C ALA A 101 7.03 3.80 16.22
N SER A 102 7.81 2.90 16.84
CA SER A 102 7.93 1.50 16.43
C SER A 102 6.66 0.70 16.71
N ALA A 103 6.04 0.87 17.89
CA ALA A 103 4.79 0.20 18.25
C ALA A 103 3.61 0.68 17.37
N VAL A 104 3.47 1.99 17.14
CA VAL A 104 2.45 2.55 16.26
C VAL A 104 2.66 2.11 14.80
N ARG A 105 3.91 2.05 14.35
CA ARG A 105 4.26 1.48 13.04
C ARG A 105 3.83 0.03 12.94
N SER A 106 4.22 -0.79 13.90
CA SER A 106 3.91 -2.22 13.92
C SER A 106 2.40 -2.46 13.90
N ASN A 107 1.62 -1.73 14.70
CA ASN A 107 0.16 -1.87 14.74
C ASN A 107 -0.52 -1.47 13.42
N ARG A 108 -0.11 -0.35 12.80
CA ARG A 108 -0.72 0.11 11.53
C ARG A 108 -0.35 -0.78 10.35
N VAL A 109 0.89 -1.23 10.29
CA VAL A 109 1.36 -2.17 9.26
C VAL A 109 0.64 -3.50 9.40
N LEU A 110 0.59 -4.04 10.62
CA LEU A 110 -0.11 -5.29 10.92
C LEU A 110 -1.61 -5.21 10.60
N ALA A 111 -2.23 -4.04 10.77
CA ALA A 111 -3.63 -3.83 10.40
C ALA A 111 -3.83 -4.00 8.88
N VAL A 112 -2.93 -3.47 8.04
CA VAL A 112 -3.02 -3.64 6.58
C VAL A 112 -2.70 -5.08 6.17
N THR A 113 -1.58 -5.64 6.64
CA THR A 113 -1.12 -6.97 6.20
C THR A 113 -2.11 -8.06 6.59
N ARG A 114 -2.70 -8.02 7.80
CA ARG A 114 -3.74 -8.99 8.21
C ARG A 114 -4.95 -8.99 7.30
N GLN A 115 -5.35 -7.84 6.76
CA GLN A 115 -6.47 -7.79 5.83
C GLN A 115 -6.10 -8.36 4.45
N ILE A 116 -4.87 -8.13 4.01
CA ILE A 116 -4.33 -8.73 2.77
C ILE A 116 -4.30 -10.26 2.90
N ASP A 117 -3.81 -10.78 4.01
CA ASP A 117 -3.76 -12.23 4.30
C ASP A 117 -5.15 -12.89 4.29
N GLN A 118 -6.20 -12.10 4.56
CA GLN A 118 -7.59 -12.53 4.59
C GLN A 118 -8.36 -12.20 3.30
N TYR A 119 -7.69 -11.75 2.24
CA TYR A 119 -8.31 -11.32 0.97
C TYR A 119 -9.34 -10.17 1.13
N ARG A 120 -9.22 -9.38 2.21
CA ARG A 120 -10.09 -8.23 2.53
C ARG A 120 -9.49 -6.93 2.01
N PHE A 121 -9.27 -6.85 0.70
CA PHE A 121 -8.53 -5.73 0.09
C PHE A 121 -9.22 -4.36 0.26
N ASN A 122 -10.55 -4.32 0.26
CA ASN A 122 -11.30 -3.09 0.52
C ASN A 122 -11.01 -2.54 1.94
N ILE A 123 -10.91 -3.42 2.94
CA ILE A 123 -10.54 -3.06 4.31
C ILE A 123 -9.06 -2.69 4.39
N ALA A 124 -8.17 -3.44 3.71
CA ALA A 124 -6.75 -3.12 3.64
C ALA A 124 -6.50 -1.70 3.09
N LEU A 125 -7.21 -1.34 2.01
CA LEU A 125 -7.16 -0.01 1.42
C LEU A 125 -7.74 1.07 2.35
N ALA A 126 -8.80 0.76 3.10
CA ALA A 126 -9.32 1.68 4.12
C ALA A 126 -8.29 1.96 5.22
N GLU A 127 -7.57 0.94 5.71
CA GLU A 127 -6.48 1.10 6.68
C GLU A 127 -5.29 1.86 6.09
N LEU A 128 -4.93 1.59 4.82
CA LEU A 128 -3.89 2.32 4.11
C LEU A 128 -4.24 3.82 3.98
N ARG A 129 -5.50 4.15 3.69
CA ARG A 129 -5.99 5.55 3.66
C ARG A 129 -5.90 6.21 5.04
N LYS A 130 -6.24 5.51 6.12
CA LYS A 130 -6.08 6.01 7.50
C LYS A 130 -4.60 6.26 7.84
N MET A 131 -3.71 5.36 7.41
CA MET A 131 -2.27 5.54 7.56
C MET A 131 -1.77 6.79 6.83
N PHE A 132 -2.21 7.01 5.59
CA PHE A 132 -1.89 8.22 4.83
C PHE A 132 -2.39 9.50 5.53
N GLN A 133 -3.63 9.51 6.03
CA GLN A 133 -4.20 10.65 6.75
C GLN A 133 -3.40 11.01 8.02
N TYR A 134 -2.81 10.02 8.68
CA TYR A 134 -1.90 10.25 9.79
C TYR A 134 -0.56 10.82 9.32
N LEU A 135 0.04 10.23 8.28
CA LEU A 135 1.35 10.61 7.75
C LEU A 135 1.39 12.02 7.18
N ARG A 136 0.33 12.45 6.48
CA ARG A 136 0.26 13.78 5.85
C ARG A 136 0.27 14.96 6.85
N LYS A 137 0.21 14.68 8.16
CA LYS A 137 0.31 15.70 9.22
C LYS A 137 1.75 16.19 9.44
N SER A 138 2.73 15.50 8.87
CA SER A 138 4.15 15.85 8.93
C SER A 138 4.72 15.90 7.52
N PRO A 139 5.76 16.71 7.24
CA PRO A 139 6.38 16.73 5.92
C PRO A 139 6.89 15.36 5.47
N ALA A 140 6.99 15.18 4.15
CA ALA A 140 7.61 14.00 3.56
C ALA A 140 9.11 13.97 3.87
N ASN A 141 9.58 12.85 4.42
CA ASN A 141 10.91 12.68 4.99
C ASN A 141 11.43 11.28 4.65
N ARG A 142 12.53 11.22 3.88
CA ARG A 142 13.15 9.97 3.42
C ARG A 142 13.63 9.07 4.57
N GLN A 143 13.95 9.65 5.72
CA GLN A 143 14.43 8.94 6.90
C GLN A 143 13.29 8.48 7.81
N ASN A 144 12.03 8.83 7.52
CA ASN A 144 10.88 8.37 8.28
C ASN A 144 10.49 6.94 7.85
N PRO A 145 10.72 5.91 8.68
CA PRO A 145 10.51 4.54 8.24
C PRO A 145 9.02 4.18 8.11
N LEU A 146 8.12 4.92 8.78
CA LEU A 146 6.68 4.72 8.62
C LEU A 146 6.19 5.22 7.25
N GLN A 147 6.79 6.30 6.74
CA GLN A 147 6.50 6.79 5.39
C GLN A 147 7.02 5.82 4.32
N LEU A 148 8.26 5.32 4.46
CA LEU A 148 8.78 4.28 3.58
C LEU A 148 7.89 3.03 3.57
N CYS A 149 7.50 2.55 4.76
CA CYS A 149 6.64 1.39 4.88
C CYS A 149 5.25 1.62 4.27
N PHE A 150 4.68 2.83 4.39
CA PHE A 150 3.44 3.19 3.70
C PHE A 150 3.59 3.07 2.17
N ILE A 151 4.71 3.54 1.60
CA ILE A 151 4.93 3.49 0.15
C ILE A 151 5.10 2.02 -0.31
N GLU A 152 5.79 1.18 0.46
CA GLU A 152 5.89 -0.26 0.17
C GLU A 152 4.51 -0.94 0.18
N LEU A 153 3.67 -0.65 1.19
CA LEU A 153 2.29 -1.17 1.24
C LEU A 153 1.44 -0.64 0.08
N LEU A 154 1.59 0.62 -0.29
CA LEU A 154 0.91 1.23 -1.43
C LEU A 154 1.29 0.52 -2.74
N ARG A 155 2.57 0.17 -2.92
CA ARG A 155 3.06 -0.51 -4.13
C ARG A 155 2.36 -1.85 -4.39
N LEU A 156 1.84 -2.53 -3.35
CA LEU A 156 1.06 -3.76 -3.52
C LEU A 156 -0.26 -3.53 -4.27
N PHE A 157 -0.84 -2.32 -4.18
CA PHE A 157 -2.08 -1.94 -4.86
C PHE A 157 -1.86 -1.02 -6.07
N CYS A 158 -0.76 -0.28 -6.06
CA CYS A 158 -0.40 0.73 -7.05
C CYS A 158 1.06 0.53 -7.46
N PRO A 159 1.37 -0.53 -8.23
CA PRO A 159 2.75 -0.91 -8.54
C PRO A 159 3.55 0.21 -9.22
N TYR A 160 2.94 1.03 -10.08
CA TYR A 160 3.68 2.04 -10.84
C TYR A 160 3.99 3.28 -10.00
N ILE A 161 2.97 3.89 -9.38
CA ILE A 161 3.12 5.03 -8.48
C ILE A 161 3.95 4.64 -7.25
N GLY A 162 3.70 3.48 -6.65
CA GLY A 162 4.45 3.00 -5.50
C GLY A 162 5.93 2.83 -5.81
N HIS A 163 6.27 2.22 -6.95
CA HIS A 163 7.66 2.09 -7.39
C HIS A 163 8.33 3.44 -7.63
N GLU A 164 7.68 4.34 -8.37
CA GLU A 164 8.20 5.68 -8.65
C GLU A 164 8.42 6.51 -7.38
N LEU A 165 7.53 6.39 -6.38
CA LEU A 165 7.69 7.04 -5.09
C LEU A 165 8.86 6.46 -4.28
N LEU A 166 9.05 5.13 -4.28
CA LEU A 166 10.24 4.52 -3.65
C LEU A 166 11.54 4.99 -4.29
N TYR A 167 11.54 5.13 -5.63
CA TYR A 167 12.69 5.67 -6.36
C TYR A 167 13.00 7.11 -5.93
N ARG A 168 11.99 7.99 -5.88
CA ARG A 168 12.14 9.38 -5.41
C ARG A 168 12.57 9.50 -3.95
N TYR A 169 12.16 8.53 -3.14
CA TYR A 169 12.59 8.36 -1.76
C TYR A 169 14.03 7.86 -1.63
N GLY A 170 14.65 7.40 -2.73
CA GLY A 170 16.00 6.84 -2.74
C GLY A 170 16.09 5.44 -2.12
N ALA A 171 14.94 4.76 -1.96
CA ALA A 171 14.87 3.42 -1.39
C ALA A 171 15.20 2.32 -2.41
N ILE A 172 14.96 2.59 -3.69
CA ILE A 172 15.29 1.69 -4.80
C ILE A 172 16.02 2.47 -5.90
N LYS A 173 16.78 1.75 -6.72
CA LYS A 173 17.40 2.31 -7.93
C LYS A 173 16.37 2.44 -9.03
N SER A 174 16.59 3.37 -9.96
CA SER A 174 15.86 3.38 -11.23
C SER A 174 16.14 2.04 -11.92
N PRO A 175 15.14 1.39 -12.55
CA PRO A 175 15.42 0.24 -13.40
C PRO A 175 16.47 0.67 -14.44
N ASP A 176 17.55 -0.11 -14.56
CA ASP A 176 18.54 0.11 -15.61
C ASP A 176 17.78 0.13 -16.94
N GLN A 177 17.78 1.27 -17.62
CA GLN A 177 17.28 1.37 -18.98
C GLN A 177 18.33 0.73 -19.91
N THR A 178 18.52 -0.58 -19.79
CA THR A 178 19.27 -1.35 -20.79
C THR A 178 18.43 -1.46 -22.05
N GLU A 179 18.74 -0.55 -22.96
CA GLU A 179 18.73 -0.65 -24.44
C GLU A 179 17.39 -0.94 -25.13
N SER A 180 16.91 0.08 -25.87
CA SER A 180 16.15 -0.09 -27.12
C SER A 180 17.08 0.13 -28.30
#